data_AF-A0A1A0WF01-F1
#
_entry.id   AF-A0A1A0WF01-F1
#
_cell.length_a   1.000
_cell.length_b   1.000
_cell.length_c   1.000
_cell.angle_alpha   90.00
_cell.angle_beta   90.00
_cell.angle_gamma   90.00
#
_symmetry.space_group_name_H-M   'P 1'
#
loop_
_entity.id
_entity.type
_entity.pdbx_description
1 polymer ?
#
loop_
_entity_poly.entity_id
_entity_poly.type
_entity_poly.pdbx_seq_one_letter_code
_entity_poly.pdbx_strand_id
1 'polypeptide(L)'
;MDAPLPAPLTLWARVAAMKAVYALWDDDSGDISDPHSPAGVLTGGRMLVGFGSEDWFEIVRYSGDRAVMFGDSEGCSSILSNVPAPIDLLAYAPAWLPIEVLSPKVIRDEVSFVHWQDGGHHHRAPVVADTPDAGLFGAFLGIDGVFDSLVTEGFIEFDTEMSDEIALYSETIQAKDGIAVSDPGPELGWADFSAEPAAAPFYDEYAPLRELLEGADAYSVTPAQLLALAAIKGRSNIDAATRWLAACGVMAGSVPPCEPDPDPFTGIRNRRKLTETQHLDQVKDWLMTSRERPRPPLPVSSVLGSVVGAILPMVPDGAEFDVTAAADGASVQLSSNVFTEFPTIAEALTADDVYELQKEWGRLEPIYSRLMKLWESERDPHHGSWMFIRLMMSDGRLHIERAYDHWPAWFPDEPAGLVLNRERLINEFGSRSSQWRPAWFDGLLDGYALEDVVW
;
A
#
# COMPACT_ATOMS: atom_id res chain seq x y z
N MET A 1 9.64 1.97 14.29
CA MET A 1 10.72 1.74 13.32
C MET A 1 10.75 0.25 13.15
N ASP A 2 10.26 -0.24 12.01
CA ASP A 2 9.99 -1.67 11.84
C ASP A 2 11.30 -2.46 11.91
N ALA A 3 11.34 -3.48 12.76
CA ALA A 3 12.45 -4.41 12.76
C ALA A 3 12.53 -5.05 11.36
N PRO A 4 13.72 -5.10 10.73
CA PRO A 4 13.82 -5.73 9.43
C PRO A 4 13.52 -7.22 9.55
N LEU A 5 12.69 -7.75 8.64
CA LEU A 5 12.44 -9.18 8.53
C LEU A 5 13.76 -9.97 8.47
N PRO A 6 13.83 -11.15 9.11
CA PRO A 6 14.91 -12.08 8.85
C PRO A 6 14.97 -12.47 7.37
N ALA A 7 16.16 -12.87 6.90
CA ALA A 7 16.31 -13.38 5.55
C ALA A 7 15.48 -14.68 5.36
N PRO A 8 14.94 -14.97 4.16
CA PRO A 8 14.11 -16.14 3.90
C PRO A 8 14.66 -17.48 4.43
N LEU A 9 15.98 -17.73 4.38
CA LEU A 9 16.54 -18.95 4.96
C LEU A 9 16.54 -18.93 6.49
N THR A 10 16.79 -17.80 7.13
CA THR A 10 16.64 -17.69 8.59
C THR A 10 15.19 -17.96 8.99
N LEU A 11 14.23 -17.36 8.28
CA LEU A 11 12.81 -17.57 8.56
C LEU A 11 12.39 -19.02 8.35
N TRP A 12 12.87 -19.70 7.31
CA TRP A 12 12.65 -21.14 7.11
C TRP A 12 13.01 -21.96 8.35
N ALA A 13 14.19 -21.71 8.93
CA ALA A 13 14.66 -22.46 10.08
C ALA A 13 13.83 -22.15 11.33
N ARG A 14 13.44 -20.89 11.52
CA ARG A 14 12.59 -20.47 12.65
C ARG A 14 11.18 -21.04 12.57
N VAL A 15 10.55 -21.03 11.40
CA VAL A 15 9.24 -21.67 11.18
C VAL A 15 9.33 -23.18 11.44
N ALA A 16 10.38 -23.83 10.94
CA ALA A 16 10.60 -25.25 11.22
C ALA A 16 10.75 -25.53 12.73
N ALA A 17 11.50 -24.71 13.45
CA ALA A 17 11.64 -24.79 14.90
C ALA A 17 10.31 -24.57 15.62
N MET A 18 9.53 -23.59 15.20
CA MET A 18 8.21 -23.30 15.77
C MET A 18 7.25 -24.49 15.61
N LYS A 19 7.19 -25.13 14.43
CA LYS A 19 6.41 -26.37 14.25
C LYS A 19 6.91 -27.52 15.12
N ALA A 20 8.22 -27.60 15.34
CA ALA A 20 8.77 -28.59 16.26
C ALA A 20 8.33 -28.33 17.72
N VAL A 21 8.25 -27.06 18.14
CA VAL A 21 7.70 -26.67 19.45
C VAL A 21 6.25 -27.11 19.57
N TYR A 22 5.40 -26.83 18.58
CA TYR A 22 4.00 -27.30 18.57
C TYR A 22 3.90 -28.82 18.70
N ALA A 23 4.69 -29.56 17.90
CA ALA A 23 4.72 -31.03 17.99
C ALA A 23 5.22 -31.56 19.35
N LEU A 24 5.96 -30.75 20.12
CA LEU A 24 6.38 -31.11 21.47
C LEU A 24 5.37 -30.73 22.53
N TRP A 25 4.50 -29.73 22.31
CA TRP A 25 3.63 -29.16 23.34
C TRP A 25 2.14 -29.46 23.17
N ASP A 26 1.68 -29.77 21.96
CA ASP A 26 0.30 -30.15 21.72
C ASP A 26 0.13 -31.66 21.97
N ASP A 27 -0.86 -32.05 22.78
CA ASP A 27 -1.18 -33.45 23.10
C ASP A 27 -1.86 -34.16 21.92
N ASP A 28 -2.58 -33.38 21.11
CA ASP A 28 -3.35 -33.82 19.96
C ASP A 28 -2.68 -33.46 18.63
N SER A 29 -1.39 -33.08 18.69
CA SER A 29 -0.60 -32.64 17.54
C SER A 29 -0.86 -33.63 16.41
N GLY A 30 -1.71 -33.22 15.47
CA GLY A 30 -2.21 -34.10 14.43
C GLY A 30 -1.05 -34.66 13.62
N ASP A 31 -1.37 -35.47 12.61
CA ASP A 31 -0.38 -35.81 11.61
C ASP A 31 0.41 -34.55 11.22
N ILE A 32 1.73 -34.55 11.41
CA ILE A 32 2.56 -33.36 11.14
C ILE A 32 2.49 -32.94 9.67
N SER A 33 1.95 -33.83 8.81
CA SER A 33 1.59 -33.57 7.43
C SER A 33 0.19 -32.97 7.21
N ASP A 34 -0.59 -32.75 8.26
CA ASP A 34 -1.92 -32.13 8.17
C ASP A 34 -1.80 -30.70 7.61
N PRO A 35 -2.44 -30.43 6.46
CA PRO A 35 -2.40 -29.11 5.84
C PRO A 35 -3.12 -28.02 6.64
N HIS A 36 -3.94 -28.39 7.62
CA HIS A 36 -4.63 -27.46 8.52
C HIS A 36 -3.82 -27.13 9.78
N SER A 37 -2.65 -27.76 9.97
CA SER A 37 -1.75 -27.42 11.08
C SER A 37 -1.17 -26.02 10.86
N PRO A 38 -1.34 -25.07 11.81
CA PRO A 38 -0.94 -23.67 11.65
C PRO A 38 0.58 -23.47 11.48
N ALA A 39 1.39 -24.51 11.69
CA ALA A 39 2.83 -24.43 11.67
C ALA A 39 3.48 -24.86 10.33
N GLY A 40 2.67 -25.06 9.29
CA GLY A 40 3.10 -25.10 7.88
C GLY A 40 3.35 -26.49 7.26
N VAL A 41 3.20 -26.58 5.94
CA VAL A 41 3.27 -27.82 5.13
C VAL A 41 4.56 -27.85 4.35
N LEU A 42 5.37 -28.90 4.56
CA LEU A 42 6.60 -29.14 3.82
C LEU A 42 6.33 -30.03 2.60
N THR A 43 6.60 -29.53 1.40
CA THR A 43 6.55 -30.29 0.14
C THR A 43 7.83 -30.04 -0.65
N GLY A 44 8.75 -31.01 -0.65
CA GLY A 44 10.06 -30.82 -1.29
C GLY A 44 10.84 -29.69 -0.61
N GLY A 45 11.36 -28.75 -1.40
CA GLY A 45 12.04 -27.54 -0.92
C GLY A 45 11.10 -26.37 -0.59
N ARG A 46 9.79 -26.63 -0.43
CA ARG A 46 8.74 -25.62 -0.25
C ARG A 46 8.07 -25.78 1.10
N MET A 47 7.88 -24.67 1.82
CA MET A 47 7.20 -24.62 3.10
C MET A 47 6.09 -23.57 3.02
N LEU A 48 4.85 -24.02 2.99
CA LEU A 48 3.66 -23.16 3.05
C LEU A 48 3.27 -22.97 4.51
N VAL A 49 3.05 -21.76 4.95
CA VAL A 49 2.60 -21.41 6.31
C VAL A 49 1.30 -20.61 6.17
N GLY A 50 0.28 -21.00 6.92
CA GLY A 50 -1.00 -20.30 6.94
C GLY A 50 -1.48 -20.13 8.38
N PHE A 51 -2.15 -19.01 8.66
CA PHE A 51 -2.53 -18.62 10.02
C PHE A 51 -4.04 -18.73 10.28
N GLY A 52 -4.75 -19.53 9.49
CA GLY A 52 -6.20 -19.72 9.61
C GLY A 52 -7.04 -18.53 9.12
N SER A 53 -6.47 -17.33 9.04
CA SER A 53 -6.96 -16.19 8.25
C SER A 53 -6.60 -16.35 6.77
N GLU A 54 -6.99 -15.37 5.94
CA GLU A 54 -6.54 -15.26 4.54
C GLU A 54 -5.01 -15.00 4.45
N ASP A 55 -4.33 -14.86 5.58
CA ASP A 55 -2.89 -14.72 5.66
C ASP A 55 -2.14 -16.04 5.41
N TRP A 56 -1.19 -15.99 4.49
CA TRP A 56 -0.30 -17.11 4.22
C TRP A 56 1.02 -16.63 3.64
N PHE A 57 2.05 -17.43 3.80
CA PHE A 57 3.27 -17.26 3.02
C PHE A 57 3.89 -18.60 2.68
N GLU A 58 4.64 -18.61 1.60
CA GLU A 58 5.41 -19.74 1.14
C GLU A 58 6.88 -19.36 1.09
N ILE A 59 7.74 -20.20 1.68
CA ILE A 59 9.18 -20.12 1.52
C ILE A 59 9.62 -21.26 0.60
N VAL A 60 10.35 -20.93 -0.46
CA VAL A 60 10.93 -21.89 -1.40
C VAL A 60 12.44 -21.79 -1.36
N ARG A 61 13.11 -22.91 -1.08
CA ARG A 61 14.57 -23.04 -1.08
C ARG A 61 15.07 -23.52 -2.42
N TYR A 62 16.16 -22.93 -2.89
CA TYR A 62 16.90 -23.34 -4.07
C TYR A 62 18.33 -23.70 -3.70
N SER A 63 19.13 -24.09 -4.69
CA SER A 63 20.54 -24.40 -4.49
C SER A 63 21.39 -23.14 -4.26
N GLY A 64 22.50 -23.27 -3.53
CA GLY A 64 23.48 -22.19 -3.37
C GLY A 64 23.00 -21.00 -2.53
N ASP A 65 22.43 -21.27 -1.36
CA ASP A 65 21.93 -20.26 -0.41
C ASP A 65 20.91 -19.28 -0.98
N ARG A 66 20.12 -19.74 -1.95
CA ARG A 66 19.00 -19.00 -2.53
C ARG A 66 17.69 -19.44 -1.94
N ALA A 67 16.82 -18.48 -1.68
CA ALA A 67 15.44 -18.73 -1.32
C ALA A 67 14.55 -17.55 -1.69
N VAL A 68 13.27 -17.82 -1.92
CA VAL A 68 12.24 -16.80 -2.07
C VAL A 68 11.17 -17.04 -1.02
N MET A 69 10.67 -15.95 -0.46
CA MET A 69 9.48 -15.92 0.37
C MET A 69 8.46 -15.01 -0.31
N PHE A 70 7.24 -15.48 -0.46
CA PHE A 70 6.13 -14.69 -0.98
C PHE A 70 4.86 -15.12 -0.29
N GLY A 71 3.89 -14.22 -0.22
CA GLY A 71 2.65 -14.53 0.47
C GLY A 71 1.63 -13.43 0.30
N ASP A 72 0.51 -13.65 0.96
CA ASP A 72 -0.48 -12.61 1.17
C ASP A 72 -0.65 -12.32 2.65
N SER A 73 -0.91 -11.05 2.95
CA SER A 73 -1.36 -10.63 4.25
C SER A 73 -2.59 -9.75 4.07
N GLU A 74 -3.62 -9.96 4.87
CA GLU A 74 -4.91 -9.25 4.82
C GLU A 74 -4.72 -7.72 4.93
N GLY A 75 -3.76 -7.28 5.76
CA GLY A 75 -3.37 -5.87 5.84
C GLY A 75 -2.74 -5.35 4.54
N CYS A 76 -2.09 -6.21 3.77
CA CYS A 76 -1.29 -5.82 2.61
C CYS A 76 -2.08 -5.84 1.30
N SER A 77 -3.05 -6.73 1.14
CA SER A 77 -3.95 -6.72 -0.03
C SER A 77 -4.81 -5.45 -0.05
N SER A 78 -5.31 -5.04 1.11
CA SER A 78 -6.01 -3.75 1.29
C SER A 78 -5.08 -2.55 1.11
N ILE A 79 -3.81 -2.62 1.53
CA ILE A 79 -2.84 -1.58 1.22
C ILE A 79 -2.59 -1.50 -0.28
N LEU A 80 -2.22 -2.59 -0.95
CA LEU A 80 -1.88 -2.59 -2.38
C LEU A 80 -3.03 -2.13 -3.28
N SER A 81 -4.27 -2.35 -2.87
CA SER A 81 -5.43 -1.80 -3.58
C SER A 81 -5.57 -0.28 -3.41
N ASN A 82 -5.09 0.29 -2.31
CA ASN A 82 -5.15 1.71 -1.98
C ASN A 82 -3.86 2.50 -2.30
N VAL A 83 -2.80 1.84 -2.79
CA VAL A 83 -1.57 2.55 -3.16
C VAL A 83 -1.78 3.27 -4.50
N PRO A 84 -1.47 4.58 -4.58
CA PRO A 84 -1.70 5.39 -5.78
C PRO A 84 -0.80 5.02 -6.96
N ALA A 85 0.26 4.24 -6.76
CA ALA A 85 1.14 3.76 -7.82
C ALA A 85 1.22 2.22 -7.84
N PRO A 86 1.24 1.57 -9.01
CA PRO A 86 1.36 0.13 -9.10
C PRO A 86 2.75 -0.26 -8.59
N ILE A 87 2.78 -1.04 -7.52
CA ILE A 87 4.02 -1.60 -7.01
C ILE A 87 4.34 -2.83 -7.86
N ASP A 88 5.43 -2.75 -8.61
CA ASP A 88 6.01 -3.95 -9.23
C ASP A 88 6.70 -4.76 -8.13
N LEU A 89 5.96 -5.70 -7.53
CA LEU A 89 6.46 -6.60 -6.47
C LEU A 89 7.62 -7.49 -6.94
N LEU A 90 7.90 -7.52 -8.25
CA LEU A 90 9.02 -8.23 -8.85
C LEU A 90 10.07 -7.26 -9.42
N ALA A 91 10.01 -5.98 -9.08
CA ALA A 91 11.05 -5.03 -9.41
C ALA A 91 12.38 -5.49 -8.79
N TYR A 92 13.47 -5.40 -9.58
CA TYR A 92 14.81 -5.83 -9.20
C TYR A 92 14.98 -7.33 -8.88
N ALA A 93 13.92 -8.13 -9.05
CA ALA A 93 13.98 -9.58 -8.93
C ALA A 93 15.09 -10.16 -9.84
N PRO A 94 16.04 -10.95 -9.30
CA PRO A 94 17.06 -11.60 -10.11
C PRO A 94 16.44 -12.62 -11.07
N ALA A 95 17.15 -12.91 -12.16
CA ALA A 95 16.66 -13.78 -13.23
C ALA A 95 16.37 -15.23 -12.78
N TRP A 96 16.98 -15.68 -11.68
CA TRP A 96 16.73 -17.01 -11.10
C TRP A 96 15.46 -17.08 -10.27
N LEU A 97 14.77 -15.97 -9.95
CA LEU A 97 13.49 -16.08 -9.26
C LEU A 97 12.45 -16.76 -10.16
N PRO A 98 11.46 -17.47 -9.60
CA PRO A 98 10.42 -18.16 -10.37
C PRO A 98 9.39 -17.15 -10.91
N ILE A 99 9.83 -16.20 -11.75
CA ILE A 99 9.01 -15.09 -12.26
C ILE A 99 7.76 -15.59 -12.97
N GLU A 100 7.86 -16.67 -13.76
CA GLU A 100 6.70 -17.23 -14.46
C GLU A 100 5.62 -17.76 -13.51
N VAL A 101 6.01 -18.18 -12.30
CA VAL A 101 5.09 -18.64 -11.24
C VAL A 101 4.56 -17.46 -10.45
N LEU A 102 5.40 -16.47 -10.13
CA LEU A 102 5.04 -15.34 -9.29
C LEU A 102 4.21 -14.28 -10.02
N SER A 103 4.52 -13.99 -11.29
CA SER A 103 3.84 -12.93 -12.05
C SER A 103 2.32 -13.13 -12.11
N PRO A 104 1.77 -14.32 -12.44
CA PRO A 104 0.33 -14.52 -12.41
C PRO A 104 -0.32 -14.29 -11.04
N LYS A 105 0.40 -14.62 -9.95
CA LYS A 105 -0.09 -14.43 -8.58
C LYS A 105 -0.13 -12.95 -8.21
N VAL A 106 0.95 -12.22 -8.51
CA VAL A 106 1.03 -10.77 -8.32
C VAL A 106 -0.05 -10.04 -9.12
N ILE A 107 -0.35 -10.49 -10.35
CA ILE A 107 -1.39 -9.86 -11.20
C ILE A 107 -2.80 -10.07 -10.65
N ARG A 108 -3.04 -11.20 -9.99
CA ARG A 108 -4.35 -11.53 -9.39
C ARG A 108 -4.49 -11.02 -7.96
N ASP A 109 -3.53 -10.24 -7.47
CA ASP A 109 -3.42 -9.82 -6.08
C ASP A 109 -3.44 -11.01 -5.09
N GLU A 110 -3.01 -12.21 -5.52
CA GLU A 110 -2.82 -13.39 -4.64
C GLU A 110 -1.55 -13.27 -3.79
N VAL A 111 -0.65 -12.34 -4.13
CA VAL A 111 0.63 -12.12 -3.44
C VAL A 111 0.80 -10.64 -3.23
N SER A 112 0.96 -10.24 -1.97
CA SER A 112 1.14 -8.84 -1.57
C SER A 112 2.57 -8.49 -1.16
N PHE A 113 3.46 -9.48 -1.00
CA PHE A 113 4.88 -9.24 -0.78
C PHE A 113 5.77 -10.33 -1.39
N VAL A 114 7.01 -9.95 -1.73
CA VAL A 114 8.05 -10.87 -2.20
C VAL A 114 9.40 -10.48 -1.60
N HIS A 115 10.06 -11.44 -0.95
CA HIS A 115 11.41 -11.33 -0.40
C HIS A 115 12.27 -12.43 -1.01
N TRP A 116 13.56 -12.16 -1.18
CA TRP A 116 14.48 -13.19 -1.67
C TRP A 116 15.83 -13.08 -1.00
N GLN A 117 16.53 -14.21 -0.98
CA GLN A 117 17.89 -14.34 -0.53
C GLN A 117 18.75 -14.83 -1.67
N ASP A 118 19.91 -14.22 -1.85
CA ASP A 118 20.92 -14.65 -2.82
C ASP A 118 22.32 -14.47 -2.22
N GLY A 119 23.08 -15.56 -2.14
CA GLY A 119 24.45 -15.52 -1.59
C GLY A 119 24.54 -14.95 -0.17
N GLY A 120 23.54 -15.23 0.68
CA GLY A 120 23.47 -14.70 2.04
C GLY A 120 22.98 -13.26 2.17
N HIS A 121 22.68 -12.57 1.05
CA HIS A 121 22.09 -11.23 1.06
C HIS A 121 20.57 -11.31 0.99
N HIS A 122 19.91 -10.55 1.88
CA HIS A 122 18.46 -10.41 1.89
C HIS A 122 18.03 -9.21 1.04
N HIS A 123 17.02 -9.44 0.22
CA HIS A 123 16.39 -8.46 -0.63
C HIS A 123 14.87 -8.54 -0.46
N ARG A 124 14.19 -7.43 -0.76
CA ARG A 124 12.73 -7.35 -0.76
C ARG A 124 12.25 -6.54 -1.95
N ALA A 125 11.02 -6.82 -2.37
CA ALA A 125 10.28 -5.99 -3.29
C ALA A 125 10.19 -4.55 -2.76
N PRO A 126 10.00 -3.53 -3.63
CA PRO A 126 9.64 -2.21 -3.18
C PRO A 126 8.39 -2.28 -2.29
N VAL A 127 8.46 -1.62 -1.13
CA VAL A 127 7.32 -1.43 -0.24
C VAL A 127 6.94 0.05 -0.26
N VAL A 128 5.67 0.38 0.01
CA VAL A 128 5.31 1.76 0.28
C VAL A 128 5.97 2.16 1.58
N ALA A 129 6.80 3.20 1.55
CA ALA A 129 7.73 3.52 2.63
C ALA A 129 7.07 3.97 3.95
N ASP A 130 5.74 4.09 4.00
CA ASP A 130 5.01 4.73 5.11
C ASP A 130 3.80 3.93 5.61
N THR A 131 3.64 2.65 5.24
CA THR A 131 2.59 1.81 5.84
C THR A 131 3.15 1.13 7.09
N PRO A 132 2.58 1.37 8.28
CA PRO A 132 2.98 0.68 9.53
C PRO A 132 2.98 -0.86 9.40
N ASP A 133 2.17 -1.37 8.47
CA ASP A 133 1.97 -2.78 8.18
C ASP A 133 2.57 -3.15 6.81
N ALA A 134 3.84 -2.80 6.56
CA ALA A 134 4.50 -2.97 5.26
C ALA A 134 4.77 -4.44 4.85
N GLY A 135 3.73 -5.26 4.68
CA GLY A 135 3.89 -6.67 4.27
C GLY A 135 3.90 -7.66 5.43
N LEU A 136 3.70 -7.20 6.66
CA LEU A 136 4.53 -7.71 7.73
C LEU A 136 3.75 -8.22 8.94
N PHE A 137 3.72 -9.55 9.05
CA PHE A 137 3.25 -10.26 10.23
C PHE A 137 3.99 -9.77 11.48
N GLY A 138 3.30 -9.00 12.33
CA GLY A 138 3.82 -8.60 13.64
C GLY A 138 4.35 -9.79 14.45
N ALA A 139 3.78 -10.97 14.24
CA ALA A 139 4.17 -12.23 14.89
C ALA A 139 5.59 -12.74 14.56
N PHE A 140 6.24 -12.31 13.47
CA PHE A 140 7.54 -12.89 13.05
C PHE A 140 8.73 -11.92 13.07
N LEU A 141 8.51 -10.68 13.53
CA LEU A 141 9.51 -9.63 13.50
C LEU A 141 10.68 -9.81 14.49
N GLY A 142 10.55 -10.72 15.47
CA GLY A 142 11.60 -11.00 16.44
C GLY A 142 11.39 -12.33 17.17
N ILE A 143 12.39 -12.73 17.96
CA ILE A 143 12.24 -13.86 18.91
C ILE A 143 11.04 -13.59 19.81
N ASP A 144 10.89 -12.35 20.28
CA ASP A 144 9.78 -11.92 21.12
C ASP A 144 8.42 -12.01 20.42
N GLY A 145 8.33 -11.76 19.11
CA GLY A 145 7.08 -11.94 18.36
C GLY A 145 6.68 -13.40 18.19
N VAL A 146 7.66 -14.29 17.97
CA VAL A 146 7.41 -15.75 17.92
C VAL A 146 7.06 -16.27 19.30
N PHE A 147 7.70 -15.75 20.35
CA PHE A 147 7.37 -16.05 21.74
C PHE A 147 5.97 -15.54 22.08
N ASP A 148 5.62 -14.30 21.74
CA ASP A 148 4.30 -13.72 21.95
C ASP A 148 3.26 -14.50 21.15
N SER A 149 3.52 -14.93 19.92
CA SER A 149 2.59 -15.78 19.18
C SER A 149 2.43 -17.16 19.83
N LEU A 150 3.52 -17.81 20.26
CA LEU A 150 3.47 -19.09 20.98
C LEU A 150 2.80 -18.97 22.36
N VAL A 151 2.95 -17.83 23.04
CA VAL A 151 2.35 -17.53 24.33
C VAL A 151 0.89 -17.16 24.13
N THR A 152 0.55 -16.23 23.26
CA THR A 152 -0.82 -15.79 22.97
C THR A 152 -1.65 -16.93 22.38
N GLU A 153 -1.20 -17.60 21.32
CA GLU A 153 -1.96 -18.72 20.71
C GLU A 153 -1.93 -19.98 21.59
N GLY A 154 -0.79 -20.26 22.25
CA GLY A 154 -0.67 -21.40 23.17
C GLY A 154 -1.40 -21.20 24.51
N PHE A 155 -1.74 -19.96 24.91
CA PHE A 155 -2.60 -19.67 26.06
C PHE A 155 -4.07 -19.47 25.68
N ILE A 156 -4.42 -19.16 24.42
CA ILE A 156 -5.84 -19.03 24.02
C ILE A 156 -6.58 -20.38 24.13
N GLU A 157 -5.89 -21.52 24.00
CA GLU A 157 -6.49 -22.84 24.33
C GLU A 157 -6.62 -23.12 25.84
N PHE A 158 -6.04 -22.26 26.69
CA PHE A 158 -6.20 -22.26 28.15
C PHE A 158 -6.92 -21.00 28.64
N ASP A 159 -8.11 -20.69 28.10
CA ASP A 159 -9.28 -20.48 28.97
C ASP A 159 -10.57 -20.27 28.17
N THR A 160 -11.48 -21.25 28.22
CA THR A 160 -12.91 -20.97 27.97
C THR A 160 -13.48 -19.95 28.97
N GLU A 161 -12.82 -19.65 30.10
CA GLU A 161 -13.22 -18.55 30.99
C GLU A 161 -12.80 -17.15 30.48
N MET A 162 -11.79 -17.02 29.61
CA MET A 162 -11.32 -15.71 29.09
C MET A 162 -12.16 -15.21 27.91
N SER A 163 -12.89 -16.12 27.24
CA SER A 163 -13.99 -15.80 26.32
C SER A 163 -15.04 -14.90 27.00
N ASP A 164 -15.35 -15.16 28.27
CA ASP A 164 -16.34 -14.37 29.02
C ASP A 164 -15.80 -12.98 29.41
N GLU A 165 -14.48 -12.84 29.65
CA GLU A 165 -13.84 -11.53 29.88
C GLU A 165 -13.67 -10.70 28.60
N ILE A 166 -13.36 -11.32 27.45
CA ILE A 166 -13.28 -10.64 26.15
C ILE A 166 -14.68 -10.24 25.64
N ALA A 167 -15.70 -11.07 25.90
CA ALA A 167 -17.11 -10.71 25.66
C ALA A 167 -17.54 -9.52 26.53
N LEU A 168 -17.10 -9.45 27.78
CA LEU A 168 -17.34 -8.32 28.68
C LEU A 168 -16.67 -7.02 28.18
N TYR A 169 -15.46 -7.11 27.61
CA TYR A 169 -14.78 -5.96 27.00
C TYR A 169 -15.46 -5.50 25.70
N SER A 170 -15.94 -6.43 24.88
CA SER A 170 -16.63 -6.13 23.62
C SER A 170 -18.03 -5.54 23.84
N GLU A 171 -18.78 -6.01 24.85
CA GLU A 171 -20.06 -5.40 25.26
C GLU A 171 -19.87 -3.99 25.87
N THR A 172 -18.76 -3.75 26.57
CA THR A 172 -18.45 -2.42 27.15
C THR A 172 -18.11 -1.39 26.05
N ILE A 173 -17.58 -1.84 24.90
CA ILE A 173 -17.32 -0.99 23.73
C ILE A 173 -18.60 -0.74 22.94
N GLN A 174 -19.48 -1.74 22.78
CA GLN A 174 -20.76 -1.57 22.06
C GLN A 174 -21.85 -0.85 22.88
N ALA A 175 -21.80 -0.85 24.21
CA ALA A 175 -22.77 -0.15 25.05
C ALA A 175 -22.56 1.38 25.15
N LYS A 176 -21.59 1.95 24.41
CA LYS A 176 -21.24 3.38 24.42
C LYS A 176 -21.64 4.15 23.16
N ASP A 177 -22.63 3.69 22.43
CA ASP A 177 -23.31 4.48 21.39
C ASP A 177 -24.14 5.61 22.02
N GLY A 178 -23.52 6.78 22.20
CA GLY A 178 -24.24 8.00 22.57
C GLY A 178 -23.45 9.11 23.26
N ILE A 179 -22.16 8.92 23.57
CA ILE A 179 -21.34 10.00 24.13
C ILE A 179 -20.49 10.60 23.01
N ALA A 180 -20.73 11.87 22.73
CA ALA A 180 -19.88 12.68 21.86
C ALA A 180 -18.42 12.56 22.33
N VAL A 181 -17.56 12.03 21.45
CA VAL A 181 -16.12 11.91 21.69
C VAL A 181 -15.53 13.32 21.69
N SER A 182 -15.34 13.90 22.88
CA SER A 182 -14.61 15.15 23.07
C SER A 182 -13.37 15.00 23.94
N ASP A 183 -12.79 13.80 24.00
CA ASP A 183 -11.45 13.61 24.54
C ASP A 183 -10.83 12.39 23.84
N PRO A 184 -9.75 12.54 23.05
CA PRO A 184 -9.04 11.38 22.53
C PRO A 184 -8.45 10.67 23.75
N GLY A 185 -8.85 9.41 23.95
CA GLY A 185 -8.13 8.52 24.86
C GLY A 185 -6.63 8.53 24.50
N PRO A 186 -5.73 8.24 25.45
CA PRO A 186 -4.30 8.32 25.20
C PRO A 186 -3.97 7.48 23.97
N GLU A 187 -3.51 8.13 22.91
CA GLU A 187 -2.84 7.47 21.80
C GLU A 187 -1.68 6.69 22.41
N LEU A 188 -1.85 5.37 22.55
CA LEU A 188 -0.75 4.45 22.83
C LEU A 188 0.10 4.43 21.57
N GLY A 189 1.01 5.41 21.46
CA GLY A 189 1.99 5.44 20.40
C GLY A 189 2.91 4.22 20.55
N TRP A 190 3.20 3.55 19.43
CA TRP A 190 4.18 2.45 19.34
C TRP A 190 5.55 2.76 19.97
N ALA A 191 5.86 4.03 20.24
CA ALA A 191 7.01 4.43 21.04
C ALA A 191 7.01 3.80 22.45
N ASP A 192 5.85 3.53 23.05
CA ASP A 192 5.73 2.91 24.38
C ASP A 192 6.06 1.41 24.39
N PHE A 193 6.00 0.74 23.23
CA PHE A 193 6.46 -0.64 23.03
C PHE A 193 7.92 -0.73 22.54
N SER A 194 8.50 0.39 22.10
CA SER A 194 9.89 0.45 21.60
C SER A 194 10.94 0.70 22.68
N ALA A 195 10.52 0.94 23.92
CA ALA A 195 11.43 0.81 25.04
C ALA A 195 11.79 -0.68 25.14
N GLU A 196 13.08 -1.02 24.93
CA GLU A 196 13.59 -2.35 25.28
C GLU A 196 13.01 -2.71 26.65
N PRO A 197 12.11 -3.71 26.75
CA PRO A 197 11.51 -4.04 28.02
C PRO A 197 12.68 -4.39 28.92
N ALA A 198 12.89 -3.59 29.98
CA ALA A 198 13.98 -3.81 30.92
C ALA A 198 13.90 -5.28 31.34
N ALA A 199 14.84 -6.09 30.87
CA ALA A 199 14.78 -7.55 30.82
C ALA A 199 14.11 -8.09 32.09
N ALA A 200 12.80 -8.35 31.99
CA ALA A 200 12.06 -8.82 33.15
C ALA A 200 12.63 -10.21 33.47
N PRO A 201 13.02 -10.49 34.72
CA PRO A 201 13.68 -11.74 35.11
C PRO A 201 12.78 -12.99 35.03
N PHE A 202 11.70 -12.94 34.26
CA PHE A 202 10.60 -13.91 34.25
C PHE A 202 10.75 -15.06 33.24
N TYR A 203 11.84 -15.16 32.45
CA TYR A 203 11.90 -16.15 31.35
C TYR A 203 13.14 -17.07 31.32
N ASP A 204 13.79 -17.33 32.46
CA ASP A 204 14.89 -18.32 32.49
C ASP A 204 14.39 -19.75 32.18
N GLU A 205 13.12 -20.04 32.50
CA GLU A 205 12.49 -21.33 32.19
C GLU A 205 12.36 -21.62 30.69
N TYR A 206 12.42 -20.59 29.83
CA TYR A 206 12.38 -20.72 28.37
C TYR A 206 13.76 -20.60 27.70
N ALA A 207 14.86 -20.66 28.47
CA ALA A 207 16.20 -20.77 27.89
C ALA A 207 16.31 -21.88 26.82
N PRO A 208 15.69 -23.08 26.97
CA PRO A 208 15.72 -24.10 25.92
C PRO A 208 15.07 -23.68 24.60
N LEU A 209 14.04 -22.82 24.62
CA LEU A 209 13.41 -22.31 23.41
C LEU A 209 14.32 -21.32 22.68
N ARG A 210 15.01 -20.44 23.42
CA ARG A 210 16.04 -19.57 22.85
C ARG A 210 17.17 -20.39 22.23
N GLU A 211 17.69 -21.38 22.96
CA GLU A 211 18.74 -22.28 22.46
C GLU A 211 18.30 -23.05 21.21
N LEU A 212 17.03 -23.47 21.13
CA LEU A 212 16.47 -24.10 19.93
C LEU A 212 16.47 -23.14 18.74
N LEU A 213 16.02 -21.90 18.91
CA LEU A 213 15.97 -20.90 17.84
C LEU A 213 17.38 -20.50 17.37
N GLU A 214 18.33 -20.34 18.29
CA GLU A 214 19.74 -20.13 17.95
C GLU A 214 20.32 -21.32 17.19
N GLY A 215 20.01 -22.55 17.63
CA GLY A 215 20.36 -23.77 16.93
C GLY A 215 19.75 -23.86 15.54
N ALA A 216 18.50 -23.39 15.38
CA ALA A 216 17.79 -23.39 14.11
C ALA A 216 18.39 -22.37 13.13
N ASP A 217 18.63 -21.13 13.58
CA ASP A 217 19.31 -20.10 12.77
C ASP A 217 20.68 -20.59 12.28
N ALA A 218 21.36 -21.42 13.07
CA ALA A 218 22.63 -22.05 12.73
C ALA A 218 22.50 -23.42 12.01
N TYR A 219 21.29 -23.90 11.69
CA TYR A 219 21.05 -25.21 11.06
C TYR A 219 21.74 -26.38 11.77
N SER A 220 21.71 -26.34 13.11
CA SER A 220 22.49 -27.22 13.97
C SER A 220 21.70 -27.74 15.17
N VAL A 221 20.36 -27.80 15.05
CA VAL A 221 19.52 -28.29 16.14
C VAL A 221 19.88 -29.73 16.49
N THR A 222 20.01 -29.98 17.79
CA THR A 222 20.39 -31.28 18.35
C THR A 222 19.21 -31.91 19.08
N PRO A 223 19.17 -33.26 19.21
CA PRO A 223 18.18 -33.93 20.04
C PRO A 223 18.20 -33.48 21.51
N ALA A 224 19.36 -33.03 22.02
CA ALA A 224 19.49 -32.53 23.39
C ALA A 224 18.68 -31.24 23.62
N GLN A 225 18.71 -30.31 22.66
CA GLN A 225 17.88 -29.09 22.70
C GLN A 225 16.39 -29.43 22.69
N LEU A 226 15.96 -30.39 21.85
CA LEU A 226 14.56 -30.84 21.80
C LEU A 226 14.12 -31.52 23.11
N LEU A 227 14.98 -32.35 23.71
CA LEU A 227 14.70 -32.98 25.01
C LEU A 227 14.58 -31.94 26.12
N ALA A 228 15.45 -30.93 26.14
CA ALA A 228 15.38 -29.84 27.11
C ALA A 228 14.07 -29.05 26.97
N LEU A 229 13.65 -28.76 25.74
CA LEU A 229 12.38 -28.09 25.47
C LEU A 229 11.15 -28.95 25.83
N ALA A 230 11.17 -30.24 25.51
CA ALA A 230 10.08 -31.18 25.84
C ALA A 230 9.91 -31.31 27.37
N ALA A 231 11.03 -31.27 28.12
CA ALA A 231 11.01 -31.37 29.57
C ALA A 231 10.25 -30.22 30.25
N ILE A 232 10.14 -29.04 29.61
CA ILE A 232 9.34 -27.91 30.13
C ILE A 232 7.87 -28.33 30.35
N LYS A 233 7.32 -29.15 29.45
CA LYS A 233 5.95 -29.70 29.56
C LYS A 233 5.92 -31.11 30.18
N GLY A 234 7.02 -31.55 30.81
CA GLY A 234 7.11 -32.89 31.40
C GLY A 234 7.12 -34.04 30.38
N ARG A 235 7.46 -33.76 29.11
CA ARG A 235 7.46 -34.73 28.02
C ARG A 235 8.86 -35.25 27.73
N SER A 236 8.94 -36.41 27.08
CA SER A 236 10.21 -37.06 26.70
C SER A 236 10.23 -37.62 25.27
N ASN A 237 9.07 -37.73 24.62
CA ASN A 237 9.01 -38.15 23.21
C ASN A 237 9.27 -36.93 22.31
N ILE A 238 10.35 -37.00 21.53
CA ILE A 238 10.76 -35.94 20.60
C ILE A 238 10.74 -36.42 19.14
N ASP A 239 10.20 -37.61 18.86
CA ASP A 239 10.34 -38.27 17.55
C ASP A 239 9.68 -37.49 16.42
N ALA A 240 8.51 -36.90 16.65
CA ALA A 240 7.80 -36.08 15.67
C ALA A 240 8.59 -34.80 15.33
N ALA A 241 8.97 -34.04 16.35
CA ALA A 241 9.79 -32.83 16.23
C ALA A 241 11.14 -33.11 15.53
N THR A 242 11.82 -34.19 15.93
CA THR A 242 13.09 -34.60 15.34
C THR A 242 12.94 -34.94 13.86
N ARG A 243 11.92 -35.74 13.48
CA ARG A 243 11.65 -36.09 12.09
C ARG A 243 11.34 -34.85 11.24
N TRP A 244 10.55 -33.92 11.78
CA TRP A 244 10.21 -32.68 11.10
C TRP A 244 11.43 -31.79 10.84
N LEU A 245 12.22 -31.51 11.88
CA LEU A 245 13.43 -30.68 11.73
C LEU A 245 14.46 -31.35 10.83
N ALA A 246 14.58 -32.68 10.87
CA ALA A 246 15.43 -33.42 9.96
C ALA A 246 14.96 -33.26 8.51
N ALA A 247 13.66 -33.39 8.25
CA ALA A 247 13.06 -33.20 6.93
C ALA A 247 13.23 -31.76 6.40
N CYS A 248 13.20 -30.77 7.29
CA CYS A 248 13.45 -29.36 6.94
C CYS A 248 14.94 -29.03 6.78
N GLY A 249 15.87 -29.95 7.08
CA GLY A 249 17.30 -29.68 7.03
C GLY A 249 17.89 -28.90 8.19
N VAL A 250 17.15 -28.73 9.30
CA VAL A 250 17.52 -27.84 10.40
C VAL A 250 18.25 -28.58 11.53
N MET A 251 18.13 -29.91 11.57
CA MET A 251 18.91 -30.75 12.48
C MET A 251 20.39 -30.78 12.10
N ALA A 252 21.27 -30.85 13.10
CA ALA A 252 22.69 -31.03 12.89
C ALA A 252 22.97 -32.28 12.02
N GLY A 253 23.58 -32.07 10.85
CA GLY A 253 23.95 -33.12 9.92
C GLY A 253 22.84 -33.58 8.96
N SER A 254 21.63 -32.99 9.01
CA SER A 254 20.64 -33.20 7.96
C SER A 254 20.94 -32.33 6.73
N VAL A 255 20.37 -32.71 5.59
CA VAL A 255 20.52 -31.99 4.32
C VAL A 255 19.24 -31.20 4.07
N PRO A 256 19.30 -29.86 3.92
CA PRO A 256 18.14 -29.07 3.58
C PRO A 256 17.52 -29.49 2.25
N PRO A 257 16.19 -29.62 2.19
CA PRO A 257 15.53 -29.85 0.92
C PRO A 257 15.61 -28.57 0.08
N CYS A 258 15.81 -28.74 -1.23
CA CYS A 258 15.83 -27.65 -2.19
C CYS A 258 15.00 -28.06 -3.42
N GLU A 259 14.29 -27.09 -3.99
CA GLU A 259 13.77 -27.18 -5.34
C GLU A 259 14.91 -27.03 -6.36
N PRO A 260 14.76 -27.59 -7.57
CA PRO A 260 15.64 -27.22 -8.67
C PRO A 260 15.54 -25.71 -8.94
N ASP A 261 16.64 -25.09 -9.32
CA ASP A 261 16.62 -23.69 -9.77
C ASP A 261 15.64 -23.57 -10.95
N PRO A 262 14.78 -22.53 -10.98
CA PRO A 262 13.94 -22.31 -12.12
C PRO A 262 14.79 -21.80 -13.30
N ASP A 263 14.30 -22.01 -14.51
CA ASP A 263 14.95 -21.49 -15.70
C ASP A 263 15.04 -19.95 -15.61
N PRO A 264 16.19 -19.35 -15.98
CA PRO A 264 16.34 -17.90 -15.95
C PRO A 264 15.25 -17.21 -16.77
N PHE A 265 14.53 -16.28 -16.16
CA PHE A 265 13.48 -15.56 -16.86
C PHE A 265 14.07 -14.63 -17.95
N THR A 266 13.71 -14.88 -19.22
CA THR A 266 14.15 -14.06 -20.37
C THR A 266 13.01 -13.27 -21.02
N GLY A 267 11.79 -13.36 -20.49
CA GLY A 267 10.59 -12.74 -21.07
C GLY A 267 10.41 -11.26 -20.71
N ILE A 268 9.31 -10.69 -21.19
CA ILE A 268 8.81 -9.39 -20.71
C ILE A 268 7.99 -9.67 -19.44
N ARG A 269 8.32 -8.99 -18.34
CA ARG A 269 7.55 -9.11 -17.08
C ARG A 269 6.16 -8.54 -17.28
N ASN A 270 5.14 -9.34 -16.97
CA ASN A 270 3.78 -8.83 -16.83
C ASN A 270 3.68 -8.08 -15.51
N ARG A 271 3.12 -6.87 -15.55
CA ARG A 271 2.89 -6.03 -14.37
C ARG A 271 1.40 -5.97 -14.09
N ARG A 272 1.06 -5.73 -12.82
CA ARG A 272 -0.31 -5.36 -12.46
C ARG A 272 -0.72 -4.13 -13.28
N LYS A 273 -1.89 -4.24 -13.89
CA LYS A 273 -2.57 -3.15 -14.56
C LYS A 273 -3.33 -2.35 -13.49
N LEU A 274 -3.28 -1.02 -13.54
CA LEU A 274 -4.08 -0.14 -12.68
C LEU A 274 -5.51 -0.12 -13.18
N THR A 275 -6.44 -0.01 -12.24
CA THR A 275 -7.78 0.47 -12.55
C THR A 275 -7.72 1.93 -13.03
N GLU A 276 -8.77 2.41 -13.70
CA GLU A 276 -8.85 3.81 -14.11
C GLU A 276 -8.74 4.74 -12.89
N THR A 277 -9.42 4.43 -11.79
CA THR A 277 -9.35 5.19 -10.53
C THR A 277 -7.92 5.28 -10.00
N GLN A 278 -7.22 4.15 -9.86
CA GLN A 278 -5.85 4.15 -9.33
C GLN A 278 -4.88 4.90 -10.26
N HIS A 279 -5.06 4.80 -11.57
CA HIS A 279 -4.28 5.61 -12.50
C HIS A 279 -4.57 7.11 -12.34
N LEU A 280 -5.83 7.51 -12.11
CA LEU A 280 -6.17 8.91 -11.85
C LEU A 280 -5.49 9.41 -10.56
N ASP A 281 -5.52 8.62 -9.49
CA ASP A 281 -4.82 8.94 -8.25
C ASP A 281 -3.31 9.07 -8.46
N GLN A 282 -2.71 8.19 -9.27
CA GLN A 282 -1.30 8.29 -9.64
C GLN A 282 -0.97 9.62 -10.35
N VAL A 283 -1.81 10.02 -11.30
CA VAL A 283 -1.63 11.27 -12.04
C VAL A 283 -1.84 12.47 -11.12
N LYS A 284 -2.78 12.40 -10.18
CA LYS A 284 -2.98 13.42 -9.15
C LYS A 284 -1.71 13.60 -8.32
N ASP A 285 -1.13 12.51 -7.84
CA ASP A 285 0.13 12.56 -7.07
C ASP A 285 1.29 13.13 -7.89
N TRP A 286 1.39 12.76 -9.17
CA TRP A 286 2.39 13.35 -10.06
C TRP A 286 2.18 14.86 -10.23
N LEU A 287 0.94 15.33 -10.37
CA LEU A 287 0.65 16.76 -10.44
C LEU A 287 0.96 17.47 -9.12
N MET A 288 0.59 16.90 -7.98
CA MET A 288 0.84 17.48 -6.65
C MET A 288 2.33 17.59 -6.31
N THR A 289 3.13 16.61 -6.75
CA THR A 289 4.58 16.57 -6.47
C THR A 289 5.43 17.24 -7.54
N SER A 290 4.82 17.60 -8.68
CA SER A 290 5.53 18.24 -9.79
C SER A 290 5.95 19.66 -9.49
N ARG A 291 7.11 20.04 -10.02
CA ARG A 291 7.59 21.41 -9.98
C ARG A 291 7.19 22.11 -11.28
N GLU A 292 6.57 23.28 -11.13
CA GLU A 292 6.25 24.16 -12.25
C GLU A 292 7.52 24.56 -13.00
N ARG A 293 7.52 24.39 -14.32
CA ARG A 293 8.60 24.89 -15.16
C ARG A 293 8.37 26.38 -15.45
N PRO A 294 9.39 27.25 -15.26
CA PRO A 294 9.24 28.67 -15.59
C PRO A 294 8.90 28.86 -17.06
N ARG A 295 7.77 29.51 -17.35
CA ARG A 295 7.33 29.85 -18.72
C ARG A 295 7.47 31.34 -18.99
N PRO A 296 7.62 31.76 -20.26
CA PRO A 296 7.54 33.17 -20.62
C PRO A 296 6.22 33.78 -20.10
N PRO A 297 6.23 35.00 -19.55
CA PRO A 297 5.01 35.64 -19.10
C PRO A 297 4.07 35.88 -20.30
N LEU A 298 2.81 35.48 -20.16
CA LEU A 298 1.79 35.77 -21.16
C LEU A 298 1.36 37.24 -21.07
N PRO A 299 1.20 37.94 -22.22
CA PRO A 299 0.68 39.30 -22.22
C PRO A 299 -0.79 39.32 -21.79
N VAL A 300 -1.21 40.42 -21.17
CA VAL A 300 -2.64 40.65 -20.84
C VAL A 300 -3.42 40.76 -22.15
N SER A 301 -4.25 39.74 -22.44
CA SER A 301 -5.05 39.69 -23.65
C SER A 301 -6.39 40.40 -23.48
N SER A 302 -6.99 40.87 -24.58
CA SER A 302 -8.37 41.37 -24.56
C SER A 302 -9.37 40.28 -24.17
N VAL A 303 -9.03 39.00 -24.41
CA VAL A 303 -9.84 37.84 -24.02
C VAL A 303 -9.90 37.70 -22.51
N LEU A 304 -8.76 37.86 -21.82
CA LEU A 304 -8.69 37.91 -20.36
C LEU A 304 -9.53 39.06 -19.80
N GLY A 305 -9.42 40.25 -20.41
CA GLY A 305 -10.27 41.39 -20.05
C GLY A 305 -11.76 41.08 -20.19
N SER A 306 -12.14 40.25 -21.18
CA SER A 306 -13.53 39.80 -21.35
C SER A 306 -13.98 38.83 -20.25
N VAL A 307 -13.10 37.95 -19.76
CA VAL A 307 -13.38 37.05 -18.62
C VAL A 307 -13.65 37.87 -17.37
N VAL A 308 -12.76 38.82 -17.07
CA VAL A 308 -12.90 39.73 -15.92
C VAL A 308 -14.19 40.54 -16.04
N GLY A 309 -14.49 41.07 -17.22
CA GLY A 309 -15.73 41.81 -17.47
C GLY A 309 -17.01 40.97 -17.33
N ALA A 310 -16.91 39.63 -17.44
CA ALA A 310 -18.02 38.73 -17.17
C ALA A 310 -18.17 38.39 -15.67
N ILE A 311 -17.07 38.37 -14.92
CA ILE A 311 -17.06 38.14 -13.48
C ILE A 311 -17.54 39.37 -12.70
N LEU A 312 -17.07 40.57 -13.07
CA LEU A 312 -17.30 41.80 -12.31
C LEU A 312 -18.79 42.10 -12.01
N PRO A 313 -19.75 41.94 -12.94
CA PRO A 313 -21.17 42.17 -12.65
C PRO A 313 -21.76 41.24 -11.58
N MET A 314 -21.08 40.14 -11.25
CA MET A 314 -21.51 39.16 -10.25
C MET A 314 -20.89 39.43 -8.87
N VAL A 315 -19.89 40.30 -8.80
CA VAL A 315 -19.18 40.68 -7.57
C VAL A 315 -19.80 41.98 -7.05
N PRO A 316 -20.20 42.06 -5.77
CA PRO A 316 -20.69 43.31 -5.19
C PRO A 316 -19.69 44.46 -5.37
N ASP A 317 -20.18 45.70 -5.51
CA ASP A 317 -19.32 46.86 -5.73
C ASP A 317 -18.23 46.97 -4.64
N GLY A 318 -16.97 46.92 -5.08
CA GLY A 318 -15.79 47.02 -4.21
C GLY A 318 -15.44 45.74 -3.44
N ALA A 319 -16.13 44.63 -3.65
CA ALA A 319 -15.78 43.35 -3.05
C ALA A 319 -14.58 42.69 -3.76
N GLU A 320 -13.78 41.98 -2.97
CA GLU A 320 -12.72 41.10 -3.47
C GLU A 320 -13.32 39.83 -4.05
N PHE A 321 -12.62 39.22 -5.01
CA PHE A 321 -12.99 37.90 -5.53
C PHE A 321 -11.77 37.02 -5.72
N ASP A 322 -11.99 35.71 -5.63
CA ASP A 322 -11.02 34.67 -5.91
C ASP A 322 -11.70 33.59 -6.75
N VAL A 323 -11.37 33.56 -8.04
CA VAL A 323 -11.92 32.61 -9.02
C VAL A 323 -10.79 31.72 -9.48
N THR A 324 -10.92 30.43 -9.26
CA THR A 324 -10.03 29.41 -9.78
C THR A 324 -10.71 28.63 -10.89
N ALA A 325 -9.96 28.22 -11.91
CA ALA A 325 -10.47 27.36 -12.95
C ALA A 325 -9.42 26.36 -13.40
N ALA A 326 -9.87 25.18 -13.80
CA ALA A 326 -9.06 24.18 -14.47
C ALA A 326 -9.60 23.90 -15.87
N ALA A 327 -8.73 23.60 -16.83
CA ALA A 327 -9.13 23.37 -18.22
C ALA A 327 -8.25 22.31 -18.89
N ASP A 328 -8.87 21.53 -19.77
CA ASP A 328 -8.23 20.41 -20.50
C ASP A 328 -8.49 20.45 -22.02
N GLY A 329 -8.98 21.59 -22.51
CA GLY A 329 -9.29 21.82 -23.92
C GLY A 329 -10.65 21.32 -24.40
N ALA A 330 -11.39 20.57 -23.58
CA ALA A 330 -12.76 20.17 -23.89
C ALA A 330 -13.75 20.67 -22.83
N SER A 331 -13.30 20.83 -21.59
CA SER A 331 -14.08 21.37 -20.49
C SER A 331 -13.28 22.37 -19.66
N VAL A 332 -14.02 23.21 -18.94
CA VAL A 332 -13.49 24.07 -17.89
C VAL A 332 -14.24 23.71 -16.62
N GLN A 333 -13.52 23.53 -15.52
CA GLN A 333 -14.07 23.45 -14.17
C GLN A 333 -13.82 24.79 -13.49
N LEU A 334 -14.83 25.35 -12.83
CA LEU A 334 -14.77 26.65 -12.17
C LEU A 334 -15.03 26.47 -10.67
N SER A 335 -14.23 27.09 -9.83
CA SER A 335 -14.46 27.23 -8.39
C SER A 335 -14.23 28.67 -7.97
N SER A 336 -15.00 29.17 -7.01
CA SER A 336 -15.00 30.59 -6.65
C SER A 336 -15.60 30.82 -5.28
N ASN A 337 -15.10 31.84 -4.56
CA ASN A 337 -15.75 32.32 -3.33
C ASN A 337 -16.96 33.26 -3.60
N VAL A 338 -17.21 33.61 -4.85
CA VAL A 338 -18.30 34.52 -5.27
C VAL A 338 -19.59 33.76 -5.58
N PHE A 339 -19.48 32.47 -5.93
CA PHE A 339 -20.62 31.63 -6.29
C PHE A 339 -20.81 30.59 -5.18
N THR A 340 -22.05 30.39 -4.72
CA THR A 340 -22.38 29.29 -3.80
C THR A 340 -22.02 27.96 -4.43
N GLU A 341 -21.54 27.01 -3.62
CA GLU A 341 -21.30 25.63 -4.05
C GLU A 341 -22.53 25.10 -4.80
N PHE A 342 -22.29 24.58 -6.00
CA PHE A 342 -23.35 24.02 -6.83
C PHE A 342 -23.69 22.64 -6.28
N PRO A 343 -24.96 22.35 -5.92
CA PRO A 343 -25.35 20.97 -5.77
C PRO A 343 -25.11 20.27 -7.10
N THR A 344 -24.49 19.09 -7.06
CA THR A 344 -24.31 18.28 -8.27
C THR A 344 -25.67 17.89 -8.83
N ILE A 345 -25.76 17.65 -10.14
CA ILE A 345 -27.03 17.18 -10.76
C ILE A 345 -27.52 15.89 -10.06
N ALA A 346 -26.60 15.08 -9.52
CA ALA A 346 -26.92 13.88 -8.75
C ALA A 346 -27.59 14.19 -7.39
N GLU A 347 -27.33 15.37 -6.82
CA GLU A 347 -27.91 15.86 -5.56
C GLU A 347 -29.19 16.69 -5.76
N ALA A 348 -29.52 17.04 -7.01
CA ALA A 348 -30.79 17.69 -7.33
C ALA A 348 -31.95 16.70 -7.17
N LEU A 349 -32.52 16.65 -5.97
CA LEU A 349 -33.58 15.71 -5.61
C LEU A 349 -34.96 16.14 -6.12
N THR A 350 -35.11 17.41 -6.53
CA THR A 350 -36.39 17.97 -6.96
C THR A 350 -36.31 18.74 -8.28
N ALA A 351 -37.47 18.94 -8.93
CA ALA A 351 -37.57 19.74 -10.15
C ALA A 351 -37.21 21.22 -9.91
N ASP A 352 -37.44 21.74 -8.69
CA ASP A 352 -37.07 23.10 -8.31
C ASP A 352 -35.54 23.23 -8.21
N ASP A 353 -34.84 22.21 -7.70
CA ASP A 353 -33.37 22.16 -7.67
C ASP A 353 -32.78 22.19 -9.08
N VAL A 354 -33.37 21.43 -10.02
CA VAL A 354 -32.95 21.43 -11.43
C VAL A 354 -33.18 22.80 -12.08
N TYR A 355 -34.28 23.49 -11.78
CA TYR A 355 -34.57 24.82 -12.32
C TYR A 355 -33.61 25.89 -11.79
N GLU A 356 -33.34 25.91 -10.47
CA GLU A 356 -32.36 26.85 -9.91
C GLU A 356 -30.93 26.54 -10.42
N LEU A 357 -30.58 25.26 -10.61
CA LEU A 357 -29.34 24.87 -11.29
C LEU A 357 -29.27 25.43 -12.71
N GLN A 358 -30.31 25.29 -13.53
CA GLN A 358 -30.33 25.84 -14.89
C GLN A 358 -30.18 27.36 -14.93
N LYS A 359 -30.81 28.06 -13.98
CA LYS A 359 -30.74 29.52 -13.86
C LYS A 359 -29.34 30.00 -13.47
N GLU A 360 -28.69 29.33 -12.52
CA GLU A 360 -27.30 29.62 -12.18
C GLU A 360 -26.33 29.25 -13.31
N TRP A 361 -26.58 28.14 -14.02
CA TRP A 361 -25.86 27.80 -15.25
C TRP A 361 -25.94 28.88 -16.31
N GLY A 362 -27.12 29.45 -16.55
CA GLY A 362 -27.29 30.59 -17.46
C GLY A 362 -26.51 31.83 -17.03
N ARG A 363 -26.25 31.97 -15.72
CA ARG A 363 -25.43 33.06 -15.16
C ARG A 363 -23.93 32.83 -15.36
N LEU A 364 -23.48 31.56 -15.31
CA LEU A 364 -22.06 31.19 -15.45
C LEU A 364 -21.61 30.86 -16.88
N GLU A 365 -22.52 30.45 -17.78
CA GLU A 365 -22.22 30.17 -19.19
C GLU A 365 -21.35 31.25 -19.87
N PRO A 366 -21.57 32.56 -19.62
CA PRO A 366 -20.75 33.60 -20.20
C PRO A 366 -19.30 33.59 -19.67
N ILE A 367 -19.06 33.10 -18.45
CA ILE A 367 -17.72 32.94 -17.86
C ILE A 367 -17.06 31.70 -18.45
N TYR A 368 -17.73 30.55 -18.45
CA TYR A 368 -17.19 29.29 -19.01
C TYR A 368 -16.76 29.45 -20.47
N SER A 369 -17.62 30.01 -21.31
CA SER A 369 -17.32 30.22 -22.74
C SER A 369 -16.13 31.15 -22.96
N ARG A 370 -15.93 32.15 -22.09
CA ARG A 370 -14.79 33.07 -22.17
C ARG A 370 -13.51 32.49 -21.59
N LEU A 371 -13.59 31.67 -20.54
CA LEU A 371 -12.45 30.93 -20.02
C LEU A 371 -11.94 29.92 -21.05
N MET A 372 -12.83 29.22 -21.76
CA MET A 372 -12.41 28.33 -22.84
C MET A 372 -11.71 29.10 -23.98
N LYS A 373 -12.28 30.24 -24.41
CA LYS A 373 -11.64 31.12 -25.39
C LYS A 373 -10.28 31.64 -24.90
N LEU A 374 -10.17 31.95 -23.60
CA LEU A 374 -8.92 32.37 -23.00
C LEU A 374 -7.88 31.25 -23.08
N TRP A 375 -8.25 30.04 -22.67
CA TRP A 375 -7.42 28.85 -22.73
C TRP A 375 -6.92 28.58 -24.15
N GLU A 376 -7.81 28.64 -25.15
CA GLU A 376 -7.46 28.49 -26.56
C GLU A 376 -6.52 29.60 -27.05
N SER A 377 -6.78 30.85 -26.66
CA SER A 377 -5.98 32.02 -27.08
C SER A 377 -4.58 32.06 -26.47
N GLU A 378 -4.41 31.46 -25.30
CA GLU A 378 -3.14 31.38 -24.56
C GLU A 378 -2.35 30.10 -24.85
N ARG A 379 -2.90 29.21 -25.68
CA ARG A 379 -2.25 27.97 -26.09
C ARG A 379 -1.02 28.26 -26.95
N ASP A 380 0.13 27.77 -26.51
CA ASP A 380 1.37 27.83 -27.28
C ASP A 380 1.70 26.46 -27.90
N PRO A 381 2.10 26.39 -29.19
CA PRO A 381 2.45 25.14 -29.85
C PRO A 381 3.65 24.39 -29.24
N HIS A 382 4.52 25.07 -28.49
CA HIS A 382 5.71 24.48 -27.90
C HIS A 382 5.54 24.10 -26.43
N HIS A 383 4.90 24.94 -25.62
CA HIS A 383 4.77 24.74 -24.18
C HIS A 383 3.35 24.46 -23.67
N GLY A 384 2.37 24.41 -24.57
CA GLY A 384 0.99 24.05 -24.26
C GLY A 384 0.19 25.18 -23.61
N SER A 385 -0.97 24.82 -23.06
CA SER A 385 -1.87 25.72 -22.33
C SER A 385 -1.71 25.56 -20.82
N TRP A 386 -2.21 26.53 -20.05
CA TRP A 386 -2.34 26.36 -18.61
C TRP A 386 -3.36 25.25 -18.29
N MET A 387 -3.12 24.54 -17.19
CA MET A 387 -4.07 23.57 -16.64
C MET A 387 -4.95 24.21 -15.58
N PHE A 388 -4.37 25.12 -14.79
CA PHE A 388 -5.08 25.86 -13.76
C PHE A 388 -4.82 27.35 -13.91
N ILE A 389 -5.83 28.16 -13.63
CA ILE A 389 -5.74 29.62 -13.54
C ILE A 389 -6.44 30.10 -12.28
N ARG A 390 -5.85 31.09 -11.61
CA ARG A 390 -6.46 31.81 -10.49
C ARG A 390 -6.53 33.29 -10.82
N LEU A 391 -7.71 33.88 -10.67
CA LEU A 391 -8.00 35.28 -10.87
C LEU A 391 -8.43 35.86 -9.51
N MET A 392 -7.58 36.69 -8.92
CA MET A 392 -7.87 37.36 -7.66
C MET A 392 -8.01 38.86 -7.87
N MET A 393 -9.01 39.49 -7.27
CA MET A 393 -9.12 40.93 -7.19
C MET A 393 -8.97 41.36 -5.73
N SER A 394 -7.91 42.09 -5.42
CA SER A 394 -7.62 42.64 -4.10
C SER A 394 -7.13 44.09 -4.25
N ASP A 395 -7.62 45.01 -3.41
CA ASP A 395 -7.27 46.44 -3.47
C ASP A 395 -7.45 47.09 -4.86
N GLY A 396 -8.46 46.64 -5.63
CA GLY A 396 -8.72 47.10 -6.99
C GLY A 396 -7.66 46.68 -8.02
N ARG A 397 -6.81 45.70 -7.69
CA ARG A 397 -5.80 45.12 -8.58
C ARG A 397 -6.14 43.66 -8.88
N LEU A 398 -6.06 43.33 -10.16
CA LEU A 398 -6.19 41.95 -10.63
C LEU A 398 -4.83 41.25 -10.53
N HIS A 399 -4.79 40.19 -9.74
CA HIS A 399 -3.70 39.22 -9.66
C HIS A 399 -4.07 37.96 -10.45
N ILE A 400 -3.12 37.44 -11.21
CA ILE A 400 -3.34 36.29 -12.09
C ILE A 400 -2.21 35.30 -11.87
N GLU A 401 -2.58 34.07 -11.51
CA GLU A 401 -1.66 32.95 -11.40
C GLU A 401 -2.06 31.86 -12.37
N ARG A 402 -1.07 31.17 -12.95
CA ARG A 402 -1.27 30.05 -13.86
C ARG A 402 -0.36 28.90 -13.43
N ALA A 403 -0.89 27.68 -13.49
CA ALA A 403 -0.11 26.46 -13.33
C ALA A 403 -0.32 25.57 -14.56
N TYR A 404 0.74 24.93 -15.04
CA TYR A 404 0.73 24.20 -16.32
C TYR A 404 1.18 22.74 -16.17
N ASP A 405 1.98 22.44 -15.13
CA ASP A 405 2.61 21.13 -14.93
C ASP A 405 2.33 20.52 -13.56
N HIS A 406 1.68 21.26 -12.66
CA HIS A 406 1.46 20.86 -11.27
C HIS A 406 0.08 21.26 -10.78
N TRP A 407 -0.37 20.60 -9.72
CA TRP A 407 -1.56 20.96 -8.97
C TRP A 407 -1.20 22.09 -7.99
N PRO A 408 -1.68 23.31 -8.20
CA PRO A 408 -1.29 24.41 -7.34
C PRO A 408 -2.02 24.30 -5.99
N ALA A 409 -1.33 24.64 -4.91
CA ALA A 409 -1.88 24.55 -3.55
C ALA A 409 -3.12 25.43 -3.28
N TRP A 410 -3.42 26.37 -4.19
CA TRP A 410 -4.62 27.20 -4.12
C TRP A 410 -5.83 26.62 -4.84
N PHE A 411 -5.68 25.51 -5.58
CA PHE A 411 -6.81 24.84 -6.24
C PHE A 411 -7.40 23.79 -5.29
N PRO A 412 -8.73 23.70 -5.13
CA PRO A 412 -9.36 22.77 -4.21
C PRO A 412 -9.01 21.32 -4.55
N ASP A 413 -8.92 20.46 -3.54
CA ASP A 413 -8.57 19.04 -3.67
C ASP A 413 -9.76 18.16 -4.15
N GLU A 414 -10.86 18.80 -4.53
CA GLU A 414 -12.15 18.22 -4.88
C GLU A 414 -12.12 17.33 -6.13
N PRO A 415 -13.10 16.41 -6.30
CA PRO A 415 -12.94 15.21 -7.11
C PRO A 415 -12.45 15.56 -8.52
N ALA A 416 -11.23 15.12 -8.77
CA ALA A 416 -10.38 15.53 -9.86
C ALA A 416 -10.82 14.97 -11.24
N GLY A 417 -12.04 14.42 -11.33
CA GLY A 417 -12.52 13.64 -12.46
C GLY A 417 -12.58 14.40 -13.79
N LEU A 418 -12.77 15.72 -13.77
CA LEU A 418 -12.78 16.52 -15.00
C LEU A 418 -11.37 16.84 -15.50
N VAL A 419 -10.42 17.16 -14.61
CA VAL A 419 -9.06 17.60 -15.00
C VAL A 419 -8.14 16.41 -15.28
N LEU A 420 -8.40 15.26 -14.66
CA LEU A 420 -7.53 14.10 -14.75
C LEU A 420 -7.84 13.15 -15.90
N ASN A 421 -8.69 13.53 -16.86
CA ASN A 421 -8.98 12.65 -18.00
C ASN A 421 -7.68 12.31 -18.76
N ARG A 422 -7.28 11.05 -18.69
CA ARG A 422 -5.99 10.56 -19.20
C ARG A 422 -5.77 10.91 -20.67
N GLU A 423 -6.76 10.66 -21.53
CA GLU A 423 -6.64 10.92 -22.97
C GLU A 423 -6.38 12.40 -23.24
N ARG A 424 -7.07 13.28 -22.51
CA ARG A 424 -6.89 14.74 -22.64
C ARG A 424 -5.52 15.19 -22.16
N LEU A 425 -5.03 14.65 -21.03
CA LEU A 425 -3.67 14.91 -20.57
C LEU A 425 -2.62 14.40 -21.56
N ILE A 426 -2.82 13.20 -22.14
CA ILE A 426 -1.94 12.66 -23.18
C ILE A 426 -1.88 13.60 -24.39
N ASN A 427 -3.05 14.07 -24.84
CA ASN A 427 -3.13 14.99 -25.97
C ASN A 427 -2.50 16.35 -25.67
N GLU A 428 -2.75 16.91 -24.48
CA GLU A 428 -2.18 18.19 -24.05
C GLU A 428 -0.65 18.11 -23.96
N PHE A 429 -0.10 17.23 -23.11
CA PHE A 429 1.34 17.12 -22.93
C PHE A 429 2.06 16.53 -24.14
N GLY A 430 1.41 15.64 -24.89
CA GLY A 430 1.93 15.10 -26.15
C GLY A 430 2.13 16.17 -27.22
N SER A 431 1.27 17.19 -27.23
CA SER A 431 1.39 18.35 -28.14
C SER A 431 2.57 19.27 -27.80
N ARG A 432 3.07 19.24 -26.57
CA ARG A 432 4.22 20.05 -26.13
C ARG A 432 5.52 19.50 -26.70
N SER A 433 6.48 20.39 -26.93
CA SER A 433 7.87 19.99 -27.21
C SER A 433 8.50 19.34 -25.97
N SER A 434 9.47 18.44 -26.19
CA SER A 434 10.05 17.60 -25.11
C SER A 434 10.56 18.37 -23.90
N GLN A 435 11.15 19.56 -24.09
CA GLN A 435 11.64 20.41 -23.00
C GLN A 435 10.54 21.00 -22.10
N TRP A 436 9.27 20.95 -22.52
CA TRP A 436 8.10 21.45 -21.78
C TRP A 436 7.16 20.33 -21.32
N ARG A 437 7.51 19.07 -21.57
CA ARG A 437 6.78 17.92 -21.03
C ARG A 437 7.21 17.66 -19.59
N PRO A 438 6.28 17.47 -18.66
CA PRO A 438 6.63 17.08 -17.31
C PRO A 438 7.35 15.71 -17.32
N ALA A 439 8.20 15.48 -16.32
CA ALA A 439 9.03 14.26 -16.28
C ALA A 439 8.19 12.98 -16.13
N TRP A 440 6.99 13.08 -15.57
CA TRP A 440 6.04 11.97 -15.40
C TRP A 440 5.23 11.66 -16.66
N PHE A 441 5.33 12.45 -17.73
CA PHE A 441 4.55 12.23 -18.96
C PHE A 441 4.78 10.84 -19.58
N ASP A 442 6.00 10.31 -19.51
CA ASP A 442 6.30 8.96 -20.00
C ASP A 442 5.54 7.88 -19.18
N GLY A 443 5.32 8.13 -17.89
CA GLY A 443 4.47 7.29 -17.04
C GLY A 443 2.99 7.36 -17.44
N LEU A 444 2.50 8.55 -17.80
CA LEU A 444 1.14 8.72 -18.34
C LEU A 444 0.96 7.94 -19.66
N LEU A 445 1.99 7.86 -20.50
CA LEU A 445 1.97 7.10 -21.75
C LEU A 445 2.06 5.58 -21.55
N ASP A 446 2.43 5.10 -20.36
CA ASP A 446 2.61 3.67 -20.10
C ASP A 446 1.25 2.94 -20.07
N GLY A 447 0.77 2.59 -21.27
CA GLY A 447 -0.49 1.87 -21.47
C GLY A 447 -0.48 0.44 -20.93
N TYR A 448 0.68 -0.10 -20.50
CA TYR A 448 0.74 -1.37 -19.80
C TYR A 448 0.21 -1.27 -18.36
N ALA A 449 0.02 -0.06 -17.85
CA ALA A 449 -0.50 0.19 -16.52
C ALA A 449 -2.03 0.30 -16.47
N LEU A 450 -2.81 -0.06 -17.50
CA LEU A 450 -4.28 0.00 -17.41
C LEU A 450 -4.97 -1.33 -17.71
N GLU A 451 -5.96 -1.65 -16.87
CA GLU A 451 -6.84 -2.80 -17.09
C GLU A 451 -7.58 -2.61 -18.42
N ASP A 452 -7.63 -3.66 -19.24
CA ASP A 452 -8.47 -3.59 -20.44
C ASP A 452 -9.92 -3.54 -19.95
N VAL A 453 -10.59 -2.40 -20.13
CA VAL A 453 -12.01 -2.27 -19.81
C VAL A 453 -12.75 -3.27 -20.69
N VAL A 454 -13.18 -4.38 -20.09
CA VAL A 454 -14.07 -5.35 -20.75
C VAL A 454 -15.46 -4.73 -20.77
N TRP A 455 -15.81 -4.12 -21.90
CA TRP A 455 -17.10 -3.47 -22.13
C TRP A 455 -18.28 -4.47 -22.24
#